data_AF-A0A958FMZ9-F1
#
_entry.id   AF-A0A958FMZ9-F1
#
_cell.length_a   1.000
_cell.length_b   1.000
_cell.length_c   1.000
_cell.angle_alpha   90.00
_cell.angle_beta   90.00
_cell.angle_gamma   90.00
#
_symmetry.space_group_name_H-M   'P 1'
#
loop_
_entity.id
_entity.type
_entity.pdbx_description
1 polymer ?
#
loop_
_entity_poly.entity_id
_entity_poly.type
_entity_poly.pdbx_seq_one_letter_code
_entity_poly.pdbx_strand_id
1 'polypeptide(L)'
;GLAGKNIVVAHSHGWHYDNVEQRWEWMRPRLFQTVEDLLPMSFTIPYLIPMLENAGAYVFVPRERDIQVHEVVVDNDSLASKASQYLEWQR
;
A
#
# COMPACT_ATOMS: atom_id res chain seq x y z
N GLY A 1 -12.16 -14.60 18.62
CA GLY A 1 -11.16 -13.89 17.82
C GLY A 1 -11.54 -13.93 16.36
N LEU A 2 -10.68 -13.41 15.49
CA LEU A 2 -10.85 -13.33 14.04
C LEU A 2 -10.10 -14.43 13.28
N ALA A 3 -9.65 -15.47 13.99
CA ALA A 3 -8.98 -16.65 13.42
C ALA A 3 -9.73 -17.20 12.19
N GLY A 4 -9.01 -17.35 11.08
CA GLY A 4 -9.54 -17.87 9.82
C GLY A 4 -10.45 -16.90 9.05
N LYS A 5 -10.49 -15.61 9.41
CA LYS A 5 -11.20 -14.57 8.65
C LYS A 5 -10.23 -13.79 7.79
N ASN A 6 -10.64 -13.55 6.55
CA ASN A 6 -9.96 -12.66 5.62
C ASN A 6 -10.68 -11.31 5.63
N ILE A 7 -9.95 -10.23 5.86
CA ILE A 7 -10.50 -8.86 5.91
C ILE A 7 -9.73 -8.01 4.91
N VAL A 8 -10.46 -7.28 4.07
CA VAL A 8 -9.87 -6.25 3.21
C VAL A 8 -10.04 -4.90 3.90
N VAL A 9 -8.93 -4.19 4.09
CA VAL A 9 -8.92 -2.83 4.65
C VAL A 9 -8.41 -1.87 3.58
N ALA A 10 -9.27 -0.94 3.17
CA ALA A 10 -8.92 0.11 2.23
C ALA A 10 -8.97 1.47 2.94
N HIS A 11 -7.81 2.06 3.23
CA HIS A 11 -7.70 3.38 3.85
C HIS A 11 -7.90 4.52 2.83
N SER A 12 -9.02 4.46 2.10
CA SER A 12 -9.50 5.46 1.14
C SER A 12 -8.45 5.92 0.12
N HIS A 13 -8.61 7.18 -0.33
CA HIS A 13 -8.00 7.90 -1.45
C HIS A 13 -6.49 7.82 -1.61
N GLY A 14 -5.99 8.36 -2.72
CA GLY A 14 -4.57 8.39 -3.03
C GLY A 14 -4.23 9.44 -4.07
N TRP A 15 -2.98 9.41 -4.51
CA TRP A 15 -2.48 10.33 -5.53
C TRP A 15 -3.00 9.88 -6.90
N HIS A 16 -3.68 10.78 -7.62
CA HIS A 16 -4.20 10.50 -8.95
C HIS A 16 -3.76 11.55 -9.95
N TYR A 17 -3.75 11.18 -11.23
CA TYR A 17 -3.44 12.11 -12.31
C TYR A 17 -4.73 12.79 -12.78
N ASP A 18 -4.82 14.10 -12.62
CA ASP A 18 -5.89 14.91 -13.18
C ASP A 18 -5.55 15.26 -14.64
N ASN A 19 -6.41 14.84 -15.57
CA ASN A 19 -6.22 15.06 -17.01
C ASN A 19 -6.58 16.47 -17.47
N VAL A 20 -7.35 17.23 -16.71
CA VAL A 20 -7.69 18.62 -17.05
C VAL A 20 -6.54 19.53 -16.63
N GLU A 21 -6.08 19.36 -15.40
CA GLU A 21 -5.02 20.14 -14.78
C GLU A 21 -3.61 19.64 -15.13
N GLN A 22 -3.52 18.49 -15.82
CA GLN A 22 -2.28 17.86 -16.29
C GLN A 22 -1.23 17.70 -15.18
N ARG A 23 -1.68 17.27 -14.00
CA ARG A 23 -0.81 17.09 -12.83
C ARG A 23 -1.31 15.97 -11.92
N TRP A 24 -0.39 15.47 -11.10
CA TRP A 24 -0.72 14.58 -10.01
C TRP A 24 -1.23 15.37 -8.80
N GLU A 25 -2.39 15.01 -8.26
CA GLU A 25 -2.96 15.62 -7.06
C GLU A 25 -3.74 14.65 -6.17
N TRP A 26 -3.94 15.03 -4.92
CA TRP A 26 -4.80 14.31 -3.98
C TRP A 26 -6.25 14.40 -4.45
N MET A 27 -7.03 13.34 -4.25
CA MET A 27 -8.44 13.31 -4.65
C MET A 27 -9.31 14.26 -3.80
N ARG A 28 -8.85 14.60 -2.59
CA ARG A 28 -9.55 15.54 -1.71
C ARG A 28 -8.77 16.84 -1.52
N PRO A 29 -9.49 17.97 -1.33
CA PRO A 29 -8.86 19.23 -1.04
C PRO A 29 -8.18 19.19 0.34
N ARG A 30 -7.14 20.01 0.48
CA ARG A 30 -6.48 20.26 1.76
C ARG A 30 -7.40 21.13 2.62
N LEU A 31 -7.87 20.59 3.74
CA LEU A 31 -8.80 21.26 4.66
C LEU A 31 -8.20 21.28 6.06
N PHE A 32 -8.29 22.41 6.76
CA PHE A 32 -7.87 22.55 8.16
C PHE A 32 -6.44 22.02 8.45
N GLN A 33 -5.48 22.32 7.55
CA GLN A 33 -4.10 21.83 7.63
C GLN A 33 -3.94 20.31 7.50
N THR A 34 -4.97 19.59 7.04
CA THR A 34 -4.95 18.15 6.81
C THR A 34 -5.14 17.80 5.34
N VAL A 35 -4.66 16.61 4.97
CA VAL A 35 -4.93 15.98 3.68
C VAL A 35 -5.70 14.69 3.98
N GLU A 36 -6.99 14.65 3.61
CA GLU A 36 -7.84 13.49 3.88
C GLU A 36 -7.27 12.21 3.26
N ASP A 37 -6.62 12.27 2.10
CA ASP A 37 -6.01 11.11 1.45
C ASP A 37 -4.89 10.45 2.27
N LEU A 38 -4.26 11.18 3.18
CA LEU A 38 -3.17 10.70 4.03
C LEU A 38 -3.66 10.29 5.43
N LEU A 39 -4.73 10.90 5.92
CA LEU A 39 -5.16 10.77 7.31
C LEU A 39 -5.65 9.34 7.66
N PRO A 40 -6.51 8.67 6.88
CA PRO A 40 -6.90 7.29 7.14
C PRO A 40 -5.72 6.34 7.18
N MET A 41 -4.74 6.52 6.29
CA MET A 41 -3.53 5.69 6.25
C MET A 41 -2.74 5.83 7.57
N SER A 42 -2.61 7.06 8.10
CA SER A 42 -1.75 7.36 9.24
C SER A 42 -2.15 6.64 10.53
N PHE A 43 -3.41 6.21 10.67
CA PHE A 43 -3.84 5.38 11.79
C PHE A 43 -4.18 3.93 11.38
N THR A 44 -4.51 3.68 10.11
CA THR A 44 -4.86 2.33 9.65
C THR A 44 -3.64 1.41 9.65
N ILE A 45 -2.52 1.87 9.09
CA ILE A 45 -1.29 1.07 8.98
C ILE A 45 -0.68 0.77 10.36
N PRO A 46 -0.38 1.77 11.22
CA PRO A 46 0.32 1.50 12.47
C PRO A 46 -0.57 0.93 13.59
N TYR A 47 -1.90 1.04 13.50
CA TYR A 47 -2.80 0.65 14.61
C TYR A 47 -3.89 -0.34 14.20
N LEU A 48 -4.77 0.01 13.26
CA LEU A 48 -5.95 -0.80 12.95
C LEU A 48 -5.57 -2.18 12.38
N ILE A 49 -4.65 -2.21 11.42
CA ILE A 49 -4.19 -3.44 10.78
C ILE A 49 -3.54 -4.37 11.82
N PRO A 50 -2.56 -3.92 12.64
CA PRO A 50 -2.01 -4.73 13.72
C PRO A 50 -3.06 -5.24 14.71
N MET A 51 -4.08 -4.45 15.05
CA MET A 51 -5.16 -4.89 15.94
C MET A 51 -5.96 -6.06 15.34
N LEU A 52 -6.27 -6.00 14.05
CA LEU A 52 -7.00 -7.06 13.34
C LEU A 52 -6.15 -8.33 13.19
N GLU A 53 -4.88 -8.18 12.85
CA GLU A 53 -3.92 -9.29 12.73
C GLU A 53 -3.69 -9.96 14.09
N ASN A 54 -3.50 -9.19 15.16
CA ASN A 54 -3.38 -9.71 16.53
C ASN A 54 -4.65 -10.40 17.03
N ALA A 55 -5.82 -10.00 16.53
CA ALA A 55 -7.07 -10.70 16.79
C ALA A 55 -7.20 -12.03 16.02
N GLY A 56 -6.28 -12.31 15.09
CA GLY A 56 -6.19 -13.55 14.31
C GLY A 56 -6.69 -13.45 12.87
N ALA A 57 -6.98 -12.26 12.36
CA ALA A 57 -7.42 -12.08 10.97
C ALA A 57 -6.23 -12.13 10.00
N TYR A 58 -6.47 -12.59 8.78
CA TYR A 58 -5.63 -12.29 7.64
C TYR A 58 -6.12 -10.97 7.00
N VAL A 59 -5.26 -9.96 6.95
CA VAL A 59 -5.64 -8.61 6.50
C VAL A 59 -4.98 -8.28 5.17
N PHE A 60 -5.80 -8.01 4.16
CA PHE A 60 -5.35 -7.56 2.86
C PHE A 60 -5.53 -6.04 2.73
N VAL A 61 -4.57 -5.37 2.11
CA VAL A 61 -4.57 -3.92 1.88
C VAL A 61 -4.27 -3.68 0.40
N PRO A 62 -5.05 -2.85 -0.32
CA PRO A 62 -4.88 -2.63 -1.76
C PRO A 62 -3.74 -1.65 -2.09
N ARG A 63 -2.93 -1.27 -1.09
CA ARG A 63 -1.79 -0.35 -1.24
C ARG A 63 -0.62 -0.90 -0.43
N GLU A 64 0.58 -0.58 -0.90
CA GLU A 64 1.81 -0.88 -0.19
C GLU A 64 1.76 -0.28 1.23
N ARG A 65 2.16 -1.07 2.22
CA ARG A 65 2.10 -0.68 3.63
C ARG A 65 3.35 0.09 4.05
N ASP A 66 4.45 -0.07 3.31
CA ASP A 66 5.73 0.59 3.54
C ASP A 66 5.96 1.74 2.55
N ILE A 67 6.64 2.79 3.00
CA ILE A 67 7.08 3.91 2.15
C ILE A 67 8.47 3.67 1.54
N GLN A 68 9.03 2.48 1.75
CA GLN A 68 10.29 2.06 1.15
C GLN A 68 10.24 2.11 -0.38
N VAL A 69 11.32 2.58 -0.99
CA VAL A 69 11.38 2.91 -2.42
C VAL A 69 12.02 1.82 -3.28
N HIS A 70 12.49 0.74 -2.68
CA HIS A 70 13.10 -0.37 -3.39
C HIS A 70 12.00 -1.30 -3.93
N GLU A 71 11.99 -1.47 -5.25
CA GLU A 71 11.12 -2.41 -5.93
C GLU A 71 11.86 -3.73 -6.15
N VAL A 72 11.20 -4.85 -5.84
CA VAL A 72 11.70 -6.20 -6.15
C VAL A 72 10.63 -6.93 -6.93
N VAL A 73 10.93 -7.26 -8.19
CA VAL A 73 10.05 -8.06 -9.05
C VAL A 73 10.58 -9.50 -9.07
N VAL A 74 9.75 -10.44 -8.62
CA VAL A 74 10.08 -11.87 -8.60
C VAL A 74 9.29 -12.59 -9.69
N ASP A 75 10.00 -13.11 -10.69
CA ASP A 75 9.45 -13.96 -11.75
C ASP A 75 9.75 -15.44 -11.43
N ASN A 76 8.69 -16.20 -11.12
CA ASN A 76 8.78 -17.60 -10.72
C ASN A 76 8.64 -18.58 -11.90
N ASP A 77 8.49 -18.09 -13.14
CA ASP A 77 8.32 -18.92 -14.33
C ASP A 77 9.65 -19.25 -15.02
N SER A 78 10.77 -18.74 -14.51
CA SER A 78 12.10 -19.07 -15.01
C SER A 78 12.51 -20.50 -14.62
N LEU A 79 12.59 -21.39 -15.62
CA LEU A 79 13.10 -22.75 -15.48
C LEU A 79 14.53 -22.71 -14.91
N ALA A 80 14.65 -23.01 -13.62
CA ALA A 80 15.82 -23.42 -12.82
C ALA A 80 17.19 -23.49 -13.53
N SER A 81 17.67 -22.37 -14.10
CA SER A 81 18.99 -22.33 -14.75
C SER A 81 19.79 -21.07 -14.43
N LYS A 82 19.19 -20.04 -13.81
CA LYS A 82 19.92 -18.98 -13.11
C LYS A 82 19.09 -18.56 -11.90
N ALA A 83 19.68 -18.63 -10.71
CA ALA A 83 19.09 -18.24 -9.43
C ALA A 83 18.36 -16.88 -9.54
N SER A 84 17.33 -16.67 -8.71
CA SER A 84 16.61 -15.40 -8.55
C SER A 84 17.58 -14.22 -8.62
N GLN A 85 17.51 -13.44 -9.70
CA GLN A 85 18.43 -12.33 -9.93
C GLN A 85 17.80 -11.07 -9.36
N TYR A 86 18.46 -10.45 -8.38
CA TYR A 86 18.15 -9.09 -7.96
C TYR A 86 18.72 -8.13 -9.00
N LEU A 87 17.86 -7.31 -9.60
CA LEU A 87 18.25 -6.25 -10.54
C LEU A 87 17.93 -4.92 -9.89
N GLU A 88 18.96 -4.17 -9.49
CA GLU A 88 18.82 -2.83 -8.97
C GLU A 88 18.89 -1.84 -10.15
N TRP A 89 17.80 -1.09 -10.38
CA TRP A 89 17.78 -0.02 -11.37
C TRP A 89 18.47 1.22 -10.78
N GLN A 90 19.71 1.50 -11.21
CA GLN A 90 20.36 2.78 -10.92
C GLN A 90 19.82 3.85 -11.86
N ARG A 91 19.24 4.91 -11.29
CA ARG A 91 18.78 6.11 -12.04
C ARG A 91 19.94 6.91 -12.60
#